data_AF-A0A7W1Z392-F1
#
_entry.id   AF-A0A7W1Z392-F1
#
_cell.length_a   1.000
_cell.length_b   1.000
_cell.length_c   1.000
_cell.angle_alpha   90.00
_cell.angle_beta   90.00
_cell.angle_gamma   90.00
#
_symmetry.space_group_name_H-M   'P 1'
#
loop_
_entity.id
_entity.type
_entity.pdbx_description
1 polymer ?
#
loop_
_entity_poly.entity_id
_entity_poly.type
_entity_poly.pdbx_seq_one_letter_code
_entity_poly.pdbx_strand_id
1 'polypeptide(L)'
;MSETTLASRGEFVTWEPSELSDAQASIISLLCGGRNVLTTDQAFHNLASQNAQTAQEFVLGLLETGLVAKDRDLLVLTTEQCSVVVTPEGIFAAENNEGQLASWVNRKMEKPKES
;
A
#
# COMPACT_ATOMS: atom_id res chain seq x y z
N MET A 1 22.36 38.36 12.79
CA MET A 1 21.92 36.98 13.08
C MET A 1 22.37 36.15 11.91
N SER A 2 23.36 35.29 12.13
CA SER A 2 24.12 34.60 11.08
C SER A 2 23.39 33.37 10.57
N GLU A 3 23.57 33.04 9.29
CA GLU A 3 22.95 31.96 8.49
C GLU A 3 23.19 30.52 9.00
N THR A 4 23.66 30.33 10.23
CA THR A 4 24.17 29.06 10.75
C THR A 4 23.11 28.23 11.49
N THR A 5 21.82 28.55 11.38
CA THR A 5 20.73 27.87 12.10
C THR A 5 19.74 27.15 11.17
N LEU A 6 20.24 26.57 10.06
CA LEU A 6 19.46 25.73 9.14
C LEU A 6 20.15 24.40 8.79
N ALA A 7 21.08 23.90 9.63
CA ALA A 7 21.81 22.66 9.37
C ALA A 7 21.35 21.46 10.22
N SER A 8 20.17 21.53 10.84
CA SER A 8 19.64 20.47 11.71
C SER A 8 18.12 20.41 11.58
N ARG A 9 17.63 19.55 10.68
CA ARG A 9 16.26 18.97 10.59
C ARG A 9 16.05 18.34 9.21
N GLY A 10 16.82 17.30 8.89
CA GLY A 10 16.64 16.56 7.65
C GLY A 10 16.89 15.09 7.90
N GLU A 11 16.06 14.45 8.72
CA GLU A 11 15.96 12.99 8.63
C GLU A 11 15.33 12.70 7.27
N PHE A 12 16.16 12.25 6.33
CA PHE A 12 15.68 11.71 5.07
C PHE A 12 14.99 10.38 5.39
N VAL A 13 13.66 10.38 5.47
CA VAL A 13 12.90 9.13 5.52
C VAL A 13 12.99 8.52 4.13
N THR A 14 13.67 7.39 4.02
CA THR A 14 13.67 6.59 2.80
C THR A 14 12.25 6.13 2.54
N TRP A 15 11.71 6.50 1.39
CA TRP A 15 10.40 6.05 0.96
C TRP A 15 10.40 4.54 0.70
N GLU A 16 9.35 3.85 1.16
CA GLU A 16 9.09 2.43 0.94
C GLU A 16 7.60 2.18 0.70
N PRO A 17 7.23 1.18 -0.12
CA PRO A 17 5.83 0.81 -0.34
C PRO A 17 5.24 0.08 0.87
N SER A 18 3.90 0.04 0.96
CA SER A 18 3.22 -0.72 2.00
C SER A 18 3.26 -2.21 1.69
N GLU A 19 3.75 -3.02 2.63
CA GLU A 19 3.62 -4.48 2.59
C GLU A 19 2.17 -4.89 2.87
N LEU A 20 1.66 -5.87 2.13
CA LEU A 20 0.27 -6.32 2.18
C LEU A 20 0.18 -7.83 2.46
N SER A 21 -0.84 -8.21 3.22
CA SER A 21 -1.35 -9.58 3.20
C SER A 21 -2.04 -9.91 1.86
N ASP A 22 -2.18 -11.19 1.54
CA ASP A 22 -2.90 -11.66 0.35
C ASP A 22 -4.34 -11.09 0.25
N ALA A 23 -5.02 -10.97 1.39
CA ALA A 23 -6.36 -10.41 1.46
C ALA A 23 -6.35 -8.90 1.16
N GLN A 24 -5.43 -8.13 1.77
CA GLN A 24 -5.31 -6.70 1.48
C GLN A 24 -4.96 -6.47 0.01
N ALA A 25 -4.03 -7.26 -0.53
CA ALA A 25 -3.65 -7.23 -1.94
C ALA A 25 -4.83 -7.49 -2.86
N SER A 26 -5.71 -8.43 -2.50
CA SER A 26 -6.92 -8.72 -3.26
C SER A 26 -7.88 -7.53 -3.30
N ILE A 27 -8.14 -6.89 -2.16
CA ILE A 27 -9.01 -5.70 -2.10
C ILE A 27 -8.40 -4.53 -2.86
N ILE A 28 -7.12 -4.22 -2.62
CA ILE A 28 -6.45 -3.09 -3.27
C ILE A 28 -6.38 -3.32 -4.78
N SER A 29 -6.12 -4.55 -5.25
CA SER A 29 -6.13 -4.87 -6.69
C SER A 29 -7.51 -4.66 -7.34
N LEU A 30 -8.60 -4.97 -6.63
CA LEU A 30 -9.96 -4.68 -7.11
C LEU A 30 -10.19 -3.17 -7.26
N LEU A 31 -9.76 -2.38 -6.27
CA LEU A 31 -9.86 -0.93 -6.29
C LEU A 31 -9.02 -0.31 -7.42
N CYS A 32 -7.78 -0.78 -7.62
CA CYS A 32 -6.92 -0.40 -8.74
C CYS A 32 -7.59 -0.68 -10.10
N GLY A 33 -8.38 -1.76 -10.20
CA GLY A 33 -9.18 -2.09 -11.38
C GLY A 33 -10.45 -1.24 -11.53
N GLY A 34 -10.68 -0.23 -10.70
CA GLY A 34 -11.86 0.64 -10.71
C GLY A 34 -13.13 -0.06 -10.22
N ARG A 35 -13.02 -1.16 -9.46
CA ARG A 35 -14.17 -1.83 -8.85
C ARG A 35 -14.52 -1.16 -7.52
N ASN A 36 -15.81 -1.11 -7.22
CA ASN A 36 -16.30 -0.72 -5.91
C ASN A 36 -16.24 -1.91 -4.95
N VAL A 37 -15.83 -1.66 -3.70
CA VAL A 37 -15.82 -2.66 -2.63
C VAL A 37 -16.63 -2.13 -1.47
N LEU A 38 -17.73 -2.81 -1.11
CA LEU A 38 -18.53 -2.47 0.05
C LEU A 38 -18.11 -3.32 1.26
N THR A 39 -17.90 -2.69 2.41
CA THR A 39 -17.54 -3.39 3.66
C THR A 39 -18.68 -4.21 4.25
N THR A 40 -19.88 -4.07 3.70
CA THR A 40 -21.08 -4.84 4.06
C THR A 40 -21.29 -6.07 3.16
N ASP A 41 -20.51 -6.22 2.09
CA ASP A 41 -20.64 -7.36 1.18
C ASP A 41 -20.14 -8.65 1.85
N GLN A 42 -20.89 -9.74 1.66
CA GLN A 42 -20.49 -11.05 2.20
C GLN A 42 -19.11 -11.49 1.68
N ALA A 43 -18.76 -11.14 0.44
CA ALA A 43 -17.44 -11.42 -0.11
C ALA A 43 -16.31 -10.73 0.68
N PHE A 44 -16.53 -9.48 1.11
CA PHE A 44 -15.60 -8.75 1.97
C PHE A 44 -15.44 -9.44 3.32
N HIS A 45 -16.55 -9.81 3.96
CA HIS A 45 -16.53 -10.52 5.24
C HIS A 45 -15.83 -11.88 5.15
N ASN A 46 -16.07 -12.65 4.07
CA ASN A 46 -15.40 -13.92 3.84
C ASN A 46 -13.89 -13.72 3.72
N LEU A 47 -13.46 -12.70 2.99
CA LEU A 47 -12.06 -12.41 2.77
C LEU A 47 -11.36 -11.91 4.06
N ALA A 48 -12.02 -11.09 4.87
CA ALA A 48 -11.53 -10.70 6.20
C ALA A 48 -11.34 -11.92 7.12
N SER A 49 -12.31 -12.84 7.11
CA SER A 49 -12.28 -14.03 7.99
C SER A 49 -11.16 -15.02 7.66
N GLN A 50 -10.64 -15.02 6.43
CA GLN A 50 -9.53 -15.90 6.02
C GLN A 50 -8.24 -15.64 6.79
N ASN A 51 -8.06 -14.43 7.34
CA ASN A 51 -6.91 -14.08 8.17
C ASN A 51 -7.21 -14.11 9.67
N ALA A 52 -8.30 -14.76 10.09
CA ALA A 52 -8.77 -14.76 11.48
C ALA A 52 -9.01 -13.34 12.06
N GLN A 53 -9.25 -12.36 11.19
CA GLN A 53 -9.55 -10.98 11.56
C GLN A 53 -11.07 -10.74 11.52
N THR A 54 -11.54 -9.85 12.38
CA THR A 54 -12.86 -9.25 12.22
C THR A 54 -12.87 -8.32 11.00
N ALA A 55 -14.04 -8.09 10.41
CA ALA A 55 -14.18 -7.15 9.31
C ALA A 55 -13.67 -5.74 9.67
N GLN A 56 -13.84 -5.32 10.93
CA GLN A 56 -13.39 -4.03 11.40
C GLN A 56 -11.85 -3.95 11.48
N GLU A 57 -11.18 -4.96 12.02
CA GLU A 57 -9.71 -5.02 12.04
C GLU A 57 -9.14 -5.05 10.63
N PHE A 58 -9.79 -5.79 9.72
CA PHE A 58 -9.36 -5.84 8.33
C PHE A 58 -9.50 -4.48 7.62
N VAL A 59 -10.59 -3.75 7.87
CA VAL A 59 -10.73 -2.35 7.40
C VAL A 59 -9.63 -1.47 7.97
N LEU A 60 -9.34 -1.55 9.27
CA LEU A 60 -8.28 -0.75 9.89
C LEU A 60 -6.92 -1.02 9.23
N GLY A 61 -6.57 -2.29 9.01
CA GLY A 61 -5.33 -2.64 8.32
C GLY A 61 -5.27 -2.13 6.88
N LEU A 62 -6.39 -2.02 6.17
CA LEU A 62 -6.44 -1.37 4.85
C LEU A 62 -6.21 0.15 4.95
N LEU A 63 -6.81 0.81 5.93
CA LEU A 63 -6.66 2.25 6.15
C LEU A 63 -5.24 2.62 6.59
N GLU A 64 -4.58 1.78 7.39
CA GLU A 64 -3.21 1.97 7.86
C GLU A 64 -2.18 1.99 6.71
N THR A 65 -2.49 1.40 5.57
CA THR A 65 -1.65 1.51 4.35
C THR A 65 -1.58 2.95 3.83
N GLY A 66 -2.55 3.79 4.17
CA GLY A 66 -2.71 5.13 3.59
C GLY A 66 -3.15 5.14 2.13
N LEU A 67 -3.29 3.98 1.48
CA LEU A 67 -3.70 3.81 0.08
C LEU A 67 -5.22 3.71 -0.09
N VAL A 68 -5.93 3.42 1.00
CA VAL A 68 -7.38 3.22 1.02
C VAL A 68 -8.01 4.17 2.04
N ALA A 69 -9.16 4.73 1.67
CA ALA A 69 -10.07 5.43 2.56
C ALA A 69 -11.44 4.75 2.56
N LYS A 70 -12.23 5.03 3.60
CA LYS A 70 -13.62 4.55 3.71
C LYS A 70 -14.59 5.73 3.63
N ASP A 71 -15.49 5.71 2.65
CA ASP A 71 -16.66 6.58 2.58
C ASP A 71 -17.91 5.78 2.94
N ARG A 72 -18.39 5.94 4.17
CA ARG A 72 -19.46 5.12 4.77
C ARG A 72 -19.12 3.64 4.73
N ASP A 73 -19.68 2.88 3.79
CA ASP A 73 -19.43 1.45 3.59
C ASP A 73 -18.61 1.17 2.33
N LEU A 74 -18.29 2.19 1.54
CA LEU A 74 -17.50 2.07 0.33
C LEU A 74 -16.01 2.27 0.63
N LEU A 75 -15.17 1.36 0.16
CA LEU A 75 -13.73 1.56 0.12
C LEU A 75 -13.33 2.23 -1.19
N VAL A 76 -12.44 3.22 -1.10
CA VAL A 76 -11.93 3.99 -2.23
C VAL A 76 -10.41 4.14 -2.12
N LEU A 77 -9.71 4.28 -3.25
CA LEU A 77 -8.29 4.65 -3.23
C LEU A 77 -8.13 6.12 -2.83
N THR A 78 -7.06 6.41 -2.10
CA THR A 78 -6.65 7.79 -1.76
C THR A 78 -5.82 8.44 -2.87
N THR A 79 -5.42 7.66 -3.87
CA THR A 79 -4.54 8.06 -4.96
C THR A 79 -5.12 7.65 -6.32
N GLU A 80 -4.69 8.34 -7.38
CA GLU A 80 -5.17 8.11 -8.75
C GLU A 80 -4.53 6.87 -9.40
N GLN A 81 -3.24 6.62 -9.13
CA GLN A 81 -2.52 5.47 -9.68
C GLN A 81 -1.88 4.66 -8.55
N CYS A 82 -2.68 3.77 -7.95
CA CYS A 82 -2.16 2.74 -7.06
C CYS A 82 -1.80 1.50 -7.88
N SER A 83 -0.67 0.88 -7.58
CA SER A 83 -0.24 -0.38 -8.17
C SER A 83 0.11 -1.39 -7.08
N VAL A 84 -0.20 -2.66 -7.33
CA VAL A 84 0.18 -3.81 -6.49
C VAL A 84 1.25 -4.61 -7.24
N VAL A 85 2.31 -5.01 -6.53
CA VAL A 85 3.40 -5.83 -7.05
C VAL A 85 3.63 -7.04 -6.17
N VAL A 86 3.86 -8.20 -6.79
CA VAL A 86 4.25 -9.43 -6.10
C VAL A 86 5.72 -9.67 -6.34
N THR A 87 6.47 -9.85 -5.26
CA THR A 87 7.93 -10.11 -5.27
C THR A 87 8.24 -11.37 -4.47
N PRO A 88 9.47 -11.92 -4.57
CA PRO A 88 9.88 -13.01 -3.69
C PRO A 88 9.88 -12.67 -2.19
N GLU A 89 9.98 -11.38 -1.85
CA GLU A 89 9.98 -10.91 -0.46
C GLU A 89 8.57 -10.70 0.11
N GLY A 90 7.54 -10.62 -0.75
CA GLY A 90 6.17 -10.32 -0.33
C GLY A 90 5.37 -9.55 -1.38
N ILE A 91 4.17 -9.13 -0.98
CA ILE A 91 3.26 -8.32 -1.80
C ILE A 91 3.30 -6.88 -1.31
N PHE A 92 3.48 -5.94 -2.23
CA PHE A 92 3.62 -4.52 -1.90
C PHE A 92 2.68 -3.69 -2.75
N ALA A 93 2.22 -2.57 -2.20
CA ALA A 93 1.48 -1.58 -2.96
C ALA A 93 1.93 -0.16 -2.61
N ALA A 94 1.82 0.72 -3.59
CA ALA A 94 1.99 2.15 -3.39
C ALA A 94 1.34 2.95 -4.51
N GLU A 95 1.24 4.26 -4.31
CA GLU A 95 1.09 5.21 -5.41
C GLU A 95 2.28 5.08 -6.38
N ASN A 96 1.99 5.13 -7.67
CA ASN A 96 2.98 4.95 -8.73
C ASN A 96 2.84 5.97 -9.86
N ASN A 97 2.28 7.15 -9.58
CA ASN A 97 2.13 8.24 -10.55
C ASN A 97 3.46 8.60 -11.24
N GLU A 98 4.56 8.66 -10.48
CA GLU A 98 5.89 8.99 -10.99
C GLU A 98 6.78 7.76 -11.24
N GLY A 99 6.22 6.54 -11.21
CA GLY A 99 7.01 5.32 -11.38
C GLY A 99 7.88 4.95 -10.17
N GLN A 100 7.61 5.52 -8.99
CA GLN A 100 8.40 5.31 -7.78
C GLN A 100 8.38 3.84 -7.32
N LEU A 101 7.23 3.17 -7.38
CA LEU A 101 7.11 1.74 -7.08
C LEU A 101 7.88 0.90 -8.09
N ALA A 102 7.76 1.21 -9.38
CA ALA A 102 8.52 0.51 -10.43
C ALA A 102 10.04 0.63 -10.22
N SER A 103 10.51 1.83 -9.86
CA SER A 103 11.91 2.09 -9.56
C SER A 103 12.38 1.34 -8.30
N TRP A 104 11.54 1.25 -7.27
CA TRP A 104 11.83 0.47 -6.07
C TRP A 104 11.94 -1.03 -6.38
N VAL A 105 11.02 -1.59 -7.16
CA VAL A 105 11.07 -3.00 -7.58
C VAL A 105 12.34 -3.29 -8.39
N ASN A 106 12.70 -2.42 -9.33
CA ASN A 106 13.91 -2.62 -10.14
C ASN A 106 15.17 -2.70 -9.27
N ARG A 107 15.31 -1.83 -8.26
CA ARG A 107 16.44 -1.87 -7.31
C ARG A 107 16.48 -3.16 -6.49
N LYS A 108 15.32 -3.73 -6.15
CA LYS A 108 15.21 -5.01 -5.44
C LYS A 108 15.55 -6.21 -6.32
N MET A 109 15.32 -6.11 -7.63
CA MET A 109 15.55 -7.18 -8.60
C MET A 109 16.94 -7.16 -9.23
N GLU A 110 17.69 -6.06 -9.08
CA GLU A 110 19.11 -6.01 -9.46
C GLU A 110 19.89 -7.03 -8.64
N LYS A 111 20.30 -8.14 -9.28
CA LYS A 111 21.23 -9.10 -8.69
C LYS A 111 22.47 -8.35 -8.21
N PRO A 112 23.01 -8.65 -7.01
CA PRO A 112 24.32 -8.12 -6.63
C PRO A 112 25.31 -8.48 -7.74
N LYS A 113 25.97 -7.47 -8.32
CA LYS A 113 27.09 -7.70 -9.22
C LYS A 113 28.15 -8.44 -8.42
N GLU A 114 28.30 -9.74 -8.67
CA GLU A 114 29.49 -10.49 -8.24
C GLU A 114 30.71 -9.71 -8.77
N SER A 115 31.48 -9.15 -7.84
CA SER A 115 32.78 -8.54 -8.07
C SER A 115 33.87 -9.52 -7.73
#